data_AF-A0A812R2W7-F1
#
_entry.id   AF-A0A812R2W7-F1
#
_cell.length_a   1.000
_cell.length_b   1.000
_cell.length_c   1.000
_cell.angle_alpha   90.00
_cell.angle_beta   90.00
_cell.angle_gamma   90.00
#
_symmetry.space_group_name_H-M   'P 1'
#
loop_
_entity.id
_entity.type
_entity.pdbx_description
1 polymer ?
#
loop_
_entity_poly.entity_id
_entity_poly.type
_entity_poly.pdbx_seq_one_letter_code
_entity_poly.pdbx_strand_id
1 'polypeptide(L)'
;MSNLDRYPTFQCKAYNATQLAMGRVVVAWLANKAVQWHLANWFNVTERCSRYLQPEDASTLVCACDCSLDAYLQLAKRAVEEKICLFPVKPKFHGWQELAFWAAKHRINPRTYHCFRQEDMVGSVVRIAQACHKRSVEEMTLARVYLQLCYSKGSGSH
;
A
#
# COMPACT_ATOMS: atom_id res chain seq x y z
N MET A 1 -35.65 4.36 -7.92
CA MET A 1 -34.82 4.81 -6.78
C MET A 1 -33.43 4.26 -6.98
N SER A 2 -32.49 5.08 -7.47
CA SER A 2 -31.11 4.67 -7.78
C SER A 2 -30.15 5.27 -6.75
N ASN A 3 -29.56 4.41 -5.93
CA ASN A 3 -28.50 4.74 -4.96
C ASN A 3 -27.19 5.08 -5.69
N LEU A 4 -27.06 6.33 -6.11
CA LEU A 4 -25.80 6.93 -6.54
C LEU A 4 -25.39 7.99 -5.52
N ASP A 5 -25.12 7.56 -4.29
CA ASP A 5 -24.29 8.31 -3.34
C ASP A 5 -22.84 8.25 -3.84
N ARG A 6 -22.55 9.14 -4.79
CA ARG A 6 -21.20 9.40 -5.29
C ARG A 6 -20.44 10.18 -4.21
N TYR A 7 -19.23 9.70 -3.95
CA TYR A 7 -18.18 10.33 -3.16
C TYR A 7 -18.20 11.86 -3.17
N PRO A 8 -17.96 12.53 -2.02
CA PRO A 8 -17.82 13.98 -1.99
C PRO A 8 -16.62 14.36 -2.87
N THR A 9 -16.90 15.09 -3.94
CA THR A 9 -15.87 15.75 -4.74
C THR A 9 -15.17 16.76 -3.84
N PHE A 10 -13.84 16.65 -3.73
CA PHE A 10 -12.98 17.59 -3.03
C PHE A 10 -12.99 18.96 -3.72
N GLN A 11 -14.10 19.70 -3.62
CA GLN A 11 -14.13 21.13 -3.88
C GLN A 11 -13.84 21.85 -2.57
N CYS A 12 -12.55 21.94 -2.24
CA CYS A 12 -12.06 22.78 -1.15
C CYS A 12 -12.23 24.26 -1.57
N LYS A 13 -13.37 24.83 -1.20
CA LYS A 13 -13.63 26.28 -1.22
C LYS A 13 -12.80 26.97 -0.13
N ALA A 14 -11.55 27.30 -0.41
CA ALA A 14 -10.78 28.31 0.33
C ALA A 14 -9.51 28.70 -0.43
N TYR A 15 -9.67 29.18 -1.66
CA TYR A 15 -8.58 29.72 -2.48
C TYR A 15 -8.56 31.24 -2.33
N ASN A 16 -8.20 31.76 -1.16
CA ASN A 16 -8.03 33.21 -0.92
C ASN A 16 -7.03 33.48 0.23
N ALA A 17 -5.73 33.42 -0.08
CA ALA A 17 -4.63 33.96 0.74
C ALA A 17 -3.33 34.04 -0.09
N THR A 18 -3.35 34.80 -1.18
CA THR A 18 -2.62 34.53 -2.43
C THR A 18 -1.12 34.90 -2.50
N GLN A 19 -0.45 35.26 -1.39
CA GLN A 19 1.01 35.56 -1.45
C GLN A 19 1.86 34.92 -0.34
N LEU A 20 1.33 34.75 0.87
CA LEU A 20 1.93 33.87 1.89
C LEU A 20 1.64 32.38 1.62
N ALA A 21 0.66 32.08 0.75
CA ALA A 21 0.34 30.72 0.34
C ALA A 21 1.32 30.13 -0.68
N MET A 22 2.01 30.92 -1.51
CA MET A 22 2.89 30.34 -2.56
C MET A 22 4.07 29.57 -1.97
N GLY A 23 4.78 30.13 -0.99
CA GLY A 23 5.89 29.42 -0.34
C GLY A 23 5.44 28.16 0.41
N ARG A 24 4.24 28.19 1.01
CA ARG A 24 3.68 27.05 1.75
C ARG A 24 3.21 25.94 0.82
N VAL A 25 2.53 26.30 -0.26
CA VAL A 25 2.09 25.38 -1.32
C VAL A 25 3.29 24.73 -2.02
N VAL A 26 4.35 25.48 -2.30
CA VAL A 26 5.56 24.95 -2.95
C VAL A 26 6.23 23.89 -2.10
N VAL A 27 6.42 24.11 -0.79
CA VAL A 27 7.09 23.11 0.04
C VAL A 27 6.23 21.87 0.28
N ALA A 28 4.92 22.03 0.51
CA ALA A 28 4.01 20.89 0.61
C ALA A 28 3.97 20.07 -0.70
N TRP A 29 4.00 20.75 -1.84
CA TRP A 29 4.11 20.12 -3.16
C TRP A 29 5.45 19.39 -3.35
N LEU A 30 6.57 20.01 -2.98
CA LEU A 30 7.90 19.41 -3.05
C LEU A 30 8.02 18.17 -2.17
N ALA A 31 7.54 18.23 -0.92
CA ALA A 31 7.55 17.09 -0.01
C ALA A 31 6.68 15.94 -0.54
N ASN A 32 5.48 16.24 -1.07
CA ASN A 32 4.64 15.24 -1.73
C ASN A 32 5.35 14.63 -2.96
N LYS A 33 6.03 15.45 -3.76
CA LYS A 33 6.84 14.96 -4.90
C LYS A 33 8.02 14.11 -4.46
N ALA A 34 8.66 14.42 -3.34
CA ALA A 34 9.72 13.60 -2.75
C ALA A 34 9.17 12.24 -2.32
N VAL A 35 8.05 12.19 -1.61
CA VAL A 35 7.38 10.91 -1.25
C VAL A 35 7.09 10.09 -2.50
N GLN A 36 6.48 10.70 -3.52
CA GLN A 36 6.16 10.03 -4.79
C GLN A 36 7.42 9.50 -5.49
N TRP A 37 8.49 10.30 -5.54
CA TRP A 37 9.74 9.93 -6.18
C TRP A 37 10.41 8.75 -5.47
N HIS A 38 10.49 8.78 -4.14
CA HIS A 38 11.11 7.70 -3.37
C HIS A 38 10.31 6.39 -3.47
N LEU A 39 8.98 6.46 -3.43
CA LEU A 39 8.12 5.28 -3.65
C LEU A 39 8.27 4.73 -5.08
N ALA A 40 8.32 5.61 -6.09
CA ALA A 40 8.57 5.20 -7.47
C ALA A 40 9.94 4.55 -7.63
N ASN A 41 10.98 5.08 -6.97
CA ASN A 41 12.31 4.49 -6.99
C ASN A 41 12.29 3.08 -6.36
N TRP A 42 11.58 2.89 -5.24
CA TRP A 42 11.40 1.58 -4.63
C TRP A 42 10.75 0.58 -5.60
N PHE A 43 9.68 0.99 -6.29
CA PHE A 43 9.02 0.14 -7.30
C PHE A 43 9.95 -0.17 -8.48
N ASN A 44 10.67 0.82 -9.01
CA ASN A 44 11.59 0.63 -10.13
C ASN A 44 12.70 -0.38 -9.79
N VAL A 45 13.24 -0.35 -8.58
CA VAL A 45 14.24 -1.32 -8.11
C VAL A 45 13.62 -2.72 -8.00
N THR A 46 12.46 -2.86 -7.34
CA THR A 46 11.81 -4.17 -7.24
C THR A 46 11.35 -4.72 -8.60
N GLU A 47 11.07 -3.86 -9.57
CA GLU A 47 10.66 -4.26 -10.92
C GLU A 47 11.83 -4.82 -11.74
N ARG A 48 12.99 -4.14 -11.73
CA ARG A 48 14.15 -4.52 -12.54
C ARG A 48 14.97 -5.67 -11.95
N CYS A 49 14.91 -5.87 -10.63
CA CYS A 49 15.75 -6.86 -9.95
C CYS A 49 15.15 -8.27 -10.03
N SER A 50 16.01 -9.28 -9.99
CA SER A 50 15.61 -10.69 -9.96
C SER A 50 14.95 -11.08 -8.62
N ARG A 51 14.67 -12.37 -8.41
CA ARG A 51 14.18 -12.91 -7.13
C ARG A 51 15.10 -12.57 -5.96
N TYR A 52 16.41 -12.60 -6.19
CA TYR A 52 17.41 -12.26 -5.19
C TYR A 52 18.02 -10.89 -5.50
N LEU A 53 18.10 -10.04 -4.48
CA LEU A 53 18.60 -8.68 -4.57
C LEU A 53 20.12 -8.64 -4.40
N GLN A 54 20.82 -7.88 -5.23
CA GLN A 54 22.25 -7.55 -5.05
C GLN A 54 22.44 -6.56 -3.90
N PRO A 55 23.49 -6.67 -3.07
CA PRO A 55 23.71 -5.89 -1.83
C PRO A 55 23.20 -4.44 -1.89
N GLU A 56 23.57 -3.78 -2.97
CA GLU A 56 23.31 -2.40 -3.36
C GLU A 56 21.82 -2.13 -3.61
N ASP A 57 21.11 -3.03 -4.30
CA ASP A 57 19.68 -2.89 -4.59
C ASP A 57 18.85 -2.93 -3.31
N ALA A 58 19.14 -3.84 -2.38
CA ALA A 58 18.37 -3.88 -1.13
C ALA A 58 18.70 -2.70 -0.20
N SER A 59 19.94 -2.20 -0.21
CA SER A 59 20.28 -0.94 0.46
C SER A 59 19.49 0.23 -0.16
N THR A 60 19.37 0.25 -1.49
CA THR A 60 18.56 1.24 -2.22
C THR A 60 17.08 1.14 -1.85
N LEU A 61 16.52 -0.06 -1.68
CA LEU A 61 15.12 -0.23 -1.22
C LEU A 61 14.90 0.32 0.18
N VAL A 62 15.79 0.04 1.12
CA VAL A 62 15.70 0.57 2.49
C VAL A 62 15.81 2.09 2.47
N CYS A 63 16.83 2.62 1.79
CA CYS A 63 17.03 4.07 1.67
C CYS A 63 15.81 4.75 1.03
N ALA A 64 15.26 4.21 -0.05
CA ALA A 64 14.06 4.75 -0.70
C ALA A 64 12.85 4.73 0.26
N CYS A 65 12.66 3.64 1.01
CA CYS A 65 11.61 3.56 2.00
C CYS A 65 11.77 4.61 3.11
N ASP A 66 12.94 4.71 3.72
CA ASP A 66 13.22 5.65 4.81
C ASP A 66 13.09 7.10 4.36
N CYS A 67 13.63 7.44 3.18
CA CYS A 67 13.47 8.78 2.62
C CYS A 67 11.99 9.10 2.28
N SER A 68 11.20 8.12 1.84
CA SER A 68 9.77 8.33 1.62
C SER A 68 9.01 8.60 2.92
N LEU A 69 9.36 7.90 4.00
CA LEU A 69 8.77 8.13 5.32
C LEU A 69 9.19 9.49 5.87
N ASP A 70 10.48 9.84 5.80
CA ASP A 70 10.97 11.12 6.27
C ASP A 70 10.28 12.29 5.55
N ALA A 71 10.19 12.23 4.21
CA ALA A 71 9.45 13.21 3.43
C ALA A 71 7.97 13.31 3.85
N TYR A 72 7.33 12.17 4.15
CA TYR A 72 5.96 12.15 4.66
C TYR A 72 5.85 12.76 6.06
N LEU A 73 6.78 12.46 6.97
CA LEU A 73 6.82 13.01 8.32
C LEU A 73 7.01 14.52 8.31
N GLN A 74 7.85 15.05 7.42
CA GLN A 74 8.01 16.48 7.22
C GLN A 74 6.70 17.13 6.74
N LEU A 75 6.00 16.50 5.79
CA LEU A 75 4.70 16.97 5.31
C LEU A 75 3.64 16.91 6.42
N ALA A 76 3.64 15.84 7.23
CA ALA A 76 2.72 15.67 8.35
C ALA A 76 2.95 16.69 9.46
N LYS A 77 4.21 16.91 9.86
CA LYS A 77 4.59 17.95 10.83
C LYS A 77 4.08 19.32 10.36
N ARG A 78 4.31 19.65 9.09
CA ARG A 78 3.87 20.91 8.52
C ARG A 78 2.34 21.02 8.46
N ALA A 79 1.64 19.95 8.10
CA ALA A 79 0.17 19.93 8.09
C ALA A 79 -0.40 20.26 9.49
N VAL A 80 0.24 19.74 10.56
CA VAL A 80 -0.12 20.05 11.95
C VAL A 80 0.17 21.51 12.28
N GLU A 81 1.37 22.01 11.97
CA GLU A 81 1.78 23.40 12.21
C GLU A 81 0.86 24.41 11.52
N GLU A 82 0.44 24.10 10.28
CA GLU A 82 -0.44 24.95 9.48
C GLU A 82 -1.94 24.70 9.77
N LYS A 83 -2.27 23.76 10.66
CA LYS A 83 -3.65 23.35 11.00
C LYS A 83 -4.47 22.91 9.78
N ILE A 84 -3.82 22.26 8.81
CA ILE A 84 -4.45 21.77 7.58
C ILE A 84 -4.66 20.26 7.68
N CYS A 85 -5.88 19.80 7.47
CA CYS A 85 -6.19 18.37 7.34
C CYS A 85 -5.88 17.92 5.90
N LEU A 86 -4.61 17.63 5.61
CA LEU A 86 -4.16 17.28 4.25
C LEU A 86 -4.36 15.80 3.88
N PHE A 87 -4.62 14.92 4.84
CA PHE A 87 -4.56 13.47 4.61
C PHE A 87 -5.90 12.78 4.89
N PRO A 88 -6.78 12.62 3.89
CA PRO A 88 -7.96 11.77 4.03
C PRO A 88 -7.60 10.29 4.20
N VAL A 89 -6.38 9.89 3.82
CA VAL A 89 -5.88 8.53 3.91
C VAL A 89 -4.61 8.51 4.74
N LYS A 90 -4.57 7.65 5.77
CA LYS A 90 -3.36 7.37 6.55
C LYS A 90 -2.56 6.27 5.83
N PRO A 91 -1.45 6.59 5.13
CA PRO A 91 -0.63 5.57 4.49
C PRO A 91 -0.07 4.61 5.55
N LYS A 92 -0.16 3.31 5.28
CA LYS A 92 0.38 2.26 6.16
C LYS A 92 1.89 2.09 5.92
N PHE A 93 2.69 3.10 6.24
CA PHE A 93 4.14 3.06 6.05
C PHE A 93 4.84 1.94 6.83
N HIS A 94 4.28 1.51 7.96
CA HIS A 94 4.82 0.38 8.74
C HIS A 94 5.00 -0.89 7.90
N GLY A 95 3.99 -1.28 7.12
CA GLY A 95 4.06 -2.48 6.29
C GLY A 95 5.09 -2.33 5.18
N TRP A 96 5.28 -1.11 4.66
CA TRP A 96 6.30 -0.84 3.67
C TRP A 96 7.72 -0.93 4.27
N GLN A 97 7.92 -0.38 5.46
CA GLN A 97 9.18 -0.48 6.19
C GLN A 97 9.52 -1.92 6.53
N GLU A 98 8.54 -2.71 6.97
CA GLU A 98 8.73 -4.15 7.21
C GLU A 98 9.16 -4.86 5.92
N LEU A 99 8.48 -4.61 4.79
CA LEU A 99 8.87 -5.19 3.51
C LEU A 99 10.31 -4.81 3.11
N ALA A 100 10.71 -3.56 3.28
CA ALA A 100 12.07 -3.11 2.99
C ALA A 100 13.10 -3.75 3.93
N PHE A 101 12.81 -3.83 5.22
CA PHE A 101 13.65 -4.50 6.22
C PHE A 101 13.84 -5.99 5.89
N TRP A 102 12.75 -6.71 5.57
CA TRP A 102 12.81 -8.11 5.18
C TRP A 102 13.56 -8.31 3.86
N ALA A 103 13.39 -7.42 2.89
CA ALA A 103 14.14 -7.43 1.64
C ALA A 103 15.65 -7.28 1.87
N ALA A 104 16.06 -6.37 2.76
CA ALA A 104 17.45 -6.17 3.11
C ALA A 104 18.04 -7.35 3.90
N LYS A 105 17.28 -7.88 4.87
CA LYS A 105 17.71 -8.99 5.71
C LYS A 105 17.87 -10.30 4.93
N HIS A 106 16.90 -10.63 4.09
CA HIS A 106 16.87 -11.91 3.37
C HIS A 106 17.41 -11.83 1.95
N ARG A 107 17.67 -10.63 1.44
CA ARG A 107 18.08 -10.41 0.05
C ARG A 107 17.04 -10.92 -0.95
N ILE A 108 15.76 -10.95 -0.58
CA ILE A 108 14.66 -11.42 -1.42
C ILE A 108 13.87 -10.22 -1.92
N ASN A 109 13.59 -10.19 -3.21
CA ASN A 109 12.77 -9.16 -3.83
C ASN A 109 11.30 -9.31 -3.36
N PRO A 110 10.73 -8.30 -2.68
CA PRO A 110 9.35 -8.33 -2.19
C PRO A 110 8.31 -8.61 -3.29
N ARG A 111 8.58 -8.18 -4.53
CA ARG A 111 7.71 -8.44 -5.69
C ARG A 111 7.56 -9.94 -5.95
N THR A 112 8.62 -10.72 -5.73
CA THR A 112 8.64 -12.16 -6.00
C THR A 112 8.08 -12.98 -4.84
N TYR A 113 8.00 -12.38 -3.65
CA TYR A 113 7.42 -13.01 -2.47
C TYR A 113 5.92 -12.69 -2.43
N HIS A 114 5.14 -13.45 -3.21
CA HIS A 114 3.70 -13.25 -3.46
C HIS A 114 2.78 -13.53 -2.24
N CYS A 115 3.30 -13.50 -1.02
CA CYS A 115 2.58 -13.89 0.19
C CYS A 115 1.46 -12.93 0.59
N PHE A 116 1.40 -11.71 0.03
CA PHE A 116 0.26 -10.81 0.25
C PHE A 116 -1.08 -11.39 -0.26
N ARG A 117 -1.06 -12.32 -1.22
CA ARG A 117 -2.25 -13.09 -1.64
C ARG A 117 -2.48 -14.37 -0.84
N GLN A 118 -1.47 -14.87 -0.12
CA GLN A 118 -1.64 -16.04 0.74
C GLN A 118 -2.40 -15.70 2.01
N GLU A 119 -2.28 -14.47 2.55
CA GLU A 119 -3.14 -14.02 3.64
C GLU A 119 -4.63 -14.02 3.24
N ASP A 120 -4.97 -13.62 2.01
CA ASP A 120 -6.35 -13.71 1.51
C ASP A 120 -6.77 -15.15 1.23
N MET A 121 -5.87 -16.03 0.76
CA MET A 121 -6.16 -17.46 0.63
C MET A 121 -6.48 -18.09 1.99
N VAL A 122 -5.66 -17.84 3.01
CA VAL A 122 -5.89 -18.34 4.36
C VAL A 122 -7.18 -17.74 4.94
N GLY A 123 -7.42 -16.45 4.76
CA GLY A 123 -8.67 -15.79 5.16
C GLY A 123 -9.89 -16.35 4.42
N SER A 124 -9.76 -16.72 3.15
CA SER A 124 -10.81 -17.36 2.35
C SER A 124 -11.07 -18.79 2.84
N VAL A 125 -10.02 -19.57 3.09
CA VAL A 125 -10.11 -20.93 3.65
C VAL A 125 -10.77 -20.90 5.03
N VAL A 126 -10.39 -19.96 5.89
CA VAL A 126 -10.99 -19.79 7.22
C VAL A 126 -12.47 -19.40 7.12
N ARG A 127 -12.84 -18.46 6.23
CA ARG A 127 -14.24 -18.10 6.00
C ARG A 127 -15.08 -19.28 5.50
N ILE A 128 -14.52 -20.08 4.58
CA ILE A 128 -15.18 -21.30 4.09
C ILE A 128 -15.35 -22.31 5.22
N ALA A 129 -14.31 -22.53 6.03
CA ALA A 129 -14.34 -23.45 7.16
C ALA A 129 -15.37 -23.03 8.21
N GLN A 130 -15.47 -21.73 8.52
CA GLN A 130 -16.48 -21.19 9.42
C GLN A 130 -17.91 -21.36 8.89
N ALA A 131 -18.08 -21.42 7.57
CA ALA A 131 -19.37 -21.66 6.89
C ALA A 131 -19.69 -23.16 6.70
N CYS A 132 -18.82 -24.07 7.16
CA CYS A 132 -19.04 -25.51 7.11
C CYS A 132 -19.53 -26.03 8.48
N HIS A 133 -20.32 -27.11 8.46
CA HIS A 133 -20.80 -27.72 9.70
C HIS A 133 -19.65 -28.38 10.46
N LYS A 134 -19.60 -28.21 11.79
CA LYS A 134 -18.46 -28.63 12.63
C LYS A 134 -18.05 -30.10 12.45
N ARG A 135 -19.01 -31.00 12.24
CA ARG A 135 -18.78 -32.45 12.06
C ARG A 135 -18.13 -32.82 10.72
N SER A 136 -18.21 -31.96 9.72
CA SER A 136 -17.71 -32.20 8.36
C SER A 136 -16.84 -31.03 7.84
N VAL A 137 -16.29 -30.23 8.76
CA VAL A 137 -15.58 -29.00 8.41
C VAL A 137 -14.40 -29.27 7.50
N GLU A 138 -13.61 -30.31 7.78
CA GLU A 138 -12.39 -30.62 7.02
C GLU A 138 -12.72 -31.01 5.58
N GLU A 139 -13.58 -32.01 5.40
CA GLU A 139 -13.99 -32.53 4.09
C GLU A 139 -14.71 -31.46 3.25
N MET A 140 -15.63 -30.71 3.86
CA MET A 140 -16.41 -29.68 3.16
C MET A 140 -15.58 -28.43 2.86
N THR A 141 -14.63 -28.07 3.71
CA THR A 141 -13.70 -26.95 3.43
C THR A 141 -12.81 -27.31 2.26
N LEU A 142 -12.22 -28.51 2.26
CA LEU A 142 -11.37 -28.98 1.16
C LEU A 142 -12.13 -29.04 -0.17
N ALA A 143 -13.33 -29.60 -0.18
CA ALA A 143 -14.17 -29.64 -1.38
C ALA A 143 -14.50 -28.23 -1.90
N ARG A 144 -14.86 -27.28 -1.01
CA ARG A 144 -15.22 -25.90 -1.40
C ARG A 144 -14.02 -25.07 -1.83
N VAL A 145 -12.86 -25.24 -1.20
CA VAL A 145 -11.60 -24.60 -1.63
C VAL A 145 -11.17 -25.16 -2.98
N TYR A 146 -11.28 -26.47 -3.20
CA TYR A 146 -10.96 -27.09 -4.48
C TYR A 146 -11.87 -26.60 -5.61
N LEU A 147 -13.17 -26.44 -5.33
CA LEU A 147 -14.11 -25.81 -6.27
C LEU A 147 -13.73 -24.35 -6.54
N GLN A 148 -13.41 -23.55 -5.51
CA GLN A 148 -13.01 -22.15 -5.68
C GLN A 148 -11.76 -22.01 -6.55
N LEU A 149 -10.77 -22.88 -6.37
CA LEU A 149 -9.54 -22.90 -7.18
C LEU A 149 -9.83 -23.32 -8.63
N CYS A 150 -10.63 -24.37 -8.84
CA CYS A 150 -10.97 -24.88 -10.17
C CYS A 150 -11.86 -23.94 -10.99
N TYR A 151 -12.74 -23.17 -10.34
CA TYR A 151 -13.69 -22.26 -11.00
C TYR A 151 -13.25 -20.79 -11.01
N SER A 152 -12.05 -20.47 -10.51
CA SER A 152 -11.45 -19.14 -10.61
C SER A 152 -10.98 -18.78 -12.03
N LYS A 153 -11.86 -18.90 -13.04
CA LYS A 153 -11.62 -18.33 -14.36
C LYS A 153 -11.85 -16.81 -14.30
N GLY A 154 -10.74 -16.08 -14.27
CA GLY A 154 -10.59 -14.71 -14.80
C GLY A 154 -11.73 -13.74 -14.52
N SER A 155 -11.96 -13.36 -13.28
CA SER A 155 -12.62 -12.08 -12.99
C SER A 155 -11.56 -10.98 -13.06
N GLY A 156 -11.50 -10.32 -14.22
CA GLY A 156 -10.77 -9.07 -14.40
C GLY A 156 -11.26 -7.99 -13.43
N SER A 157 -10.34 -7.05 -13.20
CA SER A 157 -10.56 -5.63 -12.93
C SER A 157 -11.81 -5.26 -12.12
N HIS A 158 -11.62 -4.90 -10.85
CA HIS A 158 -12.20 -3.70 -10.24
C HIS A 158 -11.37 -3.28 -9.03
#